data_AF-A0A947VYI5-F1
#
_entry.id   AF-A0A947VYI5-F1
#
_cell.length_a   1.000
_cell.length_b   1.000
_cell.length_c   1.000
_cell.angle_alpha   90.00
_cell.angle_beta   90.00
_cell.angle_gamma   90.00
#
_symmetry.space_group_name_H-M   'P 1'
#
loop_
_entity.id
_entity.type
_entity.pdbx_description
1 polymer ?
#
loop_
_entity_poly.entity_id
_entity_poly.type
_entity_poly.pdbx_seq_one_letter_code
_entity_poly.pdbx_strand_id
1 'polypeptide(L)'
;MKKLLFLFPVVLLFASCSVSRLSEVEYNNQIVTAVNETSAVIEKTANAYNESIPEVVTEKTVIEIAPLRTAYNETISSLSTISTLSSLESRNEEQTNTAQELLSRYSASASEYLNEYKAMLEYYEGGEYKNNVTMVSEIDTILHDAYTTFIDANNKLVETLGNFVITE
;
A
#
# COMPACT_ATOMS: atom_id res chain seq x y z
N MET A 1 69.83 -4.81 -16.86
CA MET A 1 68.75 -5.65 -17.41
C MET A 1 67.56 -5.57 -16.45
N LYS A 2 66.37 -5.30 -16.99
CA LYS A 2 65.07 -5.24 -16.27
C LYS A 2 64.73 -6.60 -15.64
N LYS A 3 64.04 -6.59 -14.50
CA LYS A 3 62.85 -7.43 -14.23
C LYS A 3 61.99 -6.78 -13.13
N LEU A 4 60.81 -6.32 -13.55
CA LEU A 4 59.63 -6.06 -12.71
C LEU A 4 59.14 -7.38 -12.10
N LEU A 5 58.56 -7.33 -10.90
CA LEU A 5 57.48 -8.20 -10.41
C LEU A 5 56.91 -7.56 -9.14
N PHE A 6 55.92 -6.68 -9.26
CA PHE A 6 54.46 -6.93 -9.25
C PHE A 6 53.87 -6.93 -7.83
N LEU A 7 53.04 -5.91 -7.59
CA LEU A 7 52.08 -5.75 -6.51
C LEU A 7 51.21 -7.00 -6.35
N PHE A 8 51.00 -7.41 -5.10
CA PHE A 8 49.79 -8.12 -4.69
C PHE A 8 48.90 -7.13 -3.94
N PRO A 9 47.80 -6.63 -4.51
CA PRO A 9 46.69 -6.16 -3.70
C PRO A 9 45.91 -7.39 -3.23
N VAL A 10 45.89 -7.60 -1.92
CA VAL A 10 44.92 -8.50 -1.28
C VAL A 10 43.55 -7.90 -1.53
N VAL A 11 42.87 -8.36 -2.57
CA VAL A 11 41.44 -8.13 -2.77
C VAL A 11 40.75 -8.95 -1.69
N LEU A 12 40.43 -8.30 -0.57
CA LEU A 12 39.42 -8.77 0.36
C LEU A 12 38.10 -8.81 -0.42
N LEU A 13 37.80 -9.99 -0.97
CA LEU A 13 36.49 -10.35 -1.46
C LEU A 13 35.53 -10.15 -0.30
N PHE A 14 34.66 -9.14 -0.45
CA PHE A 14 33.49 -8.97 0.40
C PHE A 14 32.77 -10.31 0.48
N ALA A 15 32.54 -10.79 1.70
CA ALA A 15 31.61 -11.85 1.96
C ALA A 15 30.30 -11.50 1.24
N SER A 16 29.97 -12.29 0.22
CA SER A 16 28.64 -12.27 -0.37
C SER A 16 27.67 -12.57 0.78
N CYS A 17 26.98 -11.55 1.29
CA CYS A 17 25.69 -11.76 1.94
C CYS A 17 24.83 -12.45 0.87
N SER A 18 24.71 -13.77 0.93
CA SER A 18 23.75 -14.49 0.12
C SER A 18 22.37 -14.07 0.62
N VAL A 19 21.82 -13.01 0.04
CA VAL A 19 20.38 -12.76 0.07
C VAL A 19 19.77 -14.00 -0.56
N SER A 20 19.27 -14.91 0.26
CA SER A 20 18.69 -16.15 -0.24
C SER A 20 17.43 -15.78 -1.03
N ARG A 21 17.50 -15.90 -2.36
CA ARG A 21 16.36 -15.64 -3.24
C ARG A 21 15.27 -16.67 -3.03
N LEU A 22 14.03 -16.19 -2.93
CA LEU A 22 12.84 -16.99 -2.72
C LEU A 22 12.46 -17.74 -4.01
N SER A 23 11.83 -18.91 -3.89
CA SER A 23 11.12 -19.49 -5.05
C SER A 23 9.98 -18.57 -5.51
N GLU A 24 9.49 -18.72 -6.74
CA GLU A 24 8.41 -17.86 -7.25
C GLU A 24 7.16 -17.94 -6.38
N VAL A 25 6.86 -19.13 -5.85
CA VAL A 25 5.72 -19.39 -4.96
C VAL A 25 5.93 -18.73 -3.60
N GLU A 26 7.09 -18.89 -2.97
CA GLU A 26 7.38 -18.27 -1.67
C GLU A 26 7.36 -16.74 -1.76
N TYR A 27 7.92 -16.20 -2.84
CA TYR A 27 7.92 -14.77 -3.13
C TYR A 27 6.49 -14.22 -3.22
N ASN A 28 5.65 -14.86 -4.04
CA ASN A 28 4.25 -14.48 -4.19
C ASN A 28 3.47 -14.58 -2.89
N ASN A 29 3.64 -15.67 -2.14
CA ASN A 29 2.92 -15.88 -0.89
C ASN A 29 3.23 -14.78 0.12
N GLN A 30 4.50 -14.36 0.24
CA GLN A 30 4.87 -13.28 1.16
C GLN A 30 4.25 -11.94 0.74
N ILE A 31 4.30 -11.60 -0.54
CA ILE A 31 3.70 -10.36 -1.03
C ILE A 31 2.18 -10.37 -0.85
N VAL A 32 1.51 -11.44 -1.31
CA VAL A 32 0.04 -11.56 -1.23
C VAL A 32 -0.44 -11.52 0.21
N THR A 33 0.26 -12.16 1.15
CA THR A 33 -0.11 -12.12 2.58
C THR A 33 -0.14 -10.69 3.10
N ALA A 34 0.95 -9.95 2.90
CA ALA A 34 1.05 -8.57 3.37
C ALA A 34 0.06 -7.63 2.64
N VAL A 35 -0.11 -7.79 1.32
CA VAL A 35 -1.07 -7.02 0.52
C VAL A 35 -2.51 -7.27 0.98
N ASN A 36 -2.88 -8.52 1.27
CA ASN A 36 -4.21 -8.85 1.79
C ASN A 36 -4.45 -8.24 3.17
N GLU A 37 -3.47 -8.30 4.07
CA GLU A 37 -3.57 -7.69 5.40
C GLU A 37 -3.77 -6.17 5.30
N THR A 38 -2.97 -5.48 4.47
CA THR A 38 -3.10 -4.04 4.25
C THR A 38 -4.41 -3.68 3.53
N SER A 39 -4.84 -4.47 2.54
CA SER A 39 -6.10 -4.24 1.84
C SER A 39 -7.30 -4.39 2.77
N ALA A 40 -7.28 -5.38 3.66
CA ALA A 40 -8.34 -5.59 4.64
C ALA A 40 -8.48 -4.41 5.61
N VAL A 41 -7.38 -3.78 6.04
CA VAL A 41 -7.49 -2.58 6.89
C VAL A 41 -7.91 -1.34 6.12
N ILE A 42 -7.50 -1.19 4.84
CA ILE A 42 -8.03 -0.14 3.98
C ILE A 42 -9.54 -0.30 3.79
N GLU A 43 -10.04 -1.52 3.54
CA GLU A 43 -11.47 -1.80 3.45
C GLU A 43 -12.23 -1.43 4.75
N LYS A 44 -11.63 -1.65 5.92
CA LYS A 44 -12.22 -1.20 7.20
C LYS A 44 -12.43 0.31 7.26
N THR A 45 -11.59 1.12 6.62
CA THR A 45 -11.80 2.58 6.58
C THR A 45 -13.02 2.93 5.72
N ALA A 46 -13.19 2.29 4.57
CA ALA A 46 -14.38 2.47 3.73
C ALA A 46 -15.66 2.03 4.47
N ASN A 47 -15.60 0.92 5.21
CA ASN A 47 -16.73 0.47 6.05
C ASN A 47 -17.02 1.46 7.18
N ALA A 48 -15.99 1.95 7.89
CA ALA A 48 -16.17 2.95 8.93
C ALA A 48 -16.81 4.24 8.38
N TYR A 49 -16.44 4.65 7.17
CA TYR A 49 -17.07 5.77 6.46
C TYR A 49 -18.56 5.51 6.23
N ASN A 50 -18.88 4.41 5.55
CA ASN A 50 -20.26 4.05 5.21
C ASN A 50 -21.17 3.87 6.43
N GLU A 51 -20.62 3.43 7.56
CA GLU A 51 -21.35 3.26 8.81
C GLU A 51 -21.54 4.58 9.59
N SER A 52 -20.58 5.50 9.51
CA SER A 52 -20.57 6.73 10.32
C SER A 52 -21.21 7.92 9.61
N ILE A 53 -21.14 7.97 8.28
CA ILE A 53 -21.64 9.08 7.46
C ILE A 53 -23.00 8.68 6.86
N PRO A 54 -24.10 9.33 7.26
CA PRO A 54 -25.41 9.04 6.68
C PRO A 54 -25.47 9.56 5.24
N GLU A 55 -26.31 8.91 4.43
CA GLU A 55 -26.58 9.30 3.02
C GLU A 55 -26.98 10.78 2.87
N VAL A 56 -27.63 11.35 3.89
CA VAL A 56 -27.97 12.78 3.93
C VAL A 56 -27.35 13.44 5.16
N VAL A 57 -26.36 14.30 4.91
CA VAL A 57 -25.74 15.14 5.92
C VAL A 57 -26.41 16.51 5.95
N THR A 58 -26.76 16.97 7.16
CA THR A 58 -27.37 18.27 7.42
C THR A 58 -26.62 18.97 8.56
N GLU A 59 -26.94 20.24 8.82
CA GLU A 59 -26.37 21.01 9.93
C GLU A 59 -26.67 20.42 11.31
N LYS A 60 -27.70 19.57 11.40
CA LYS A 60 -28.13 18.89 12.64
C LYS A 60 -27.56 17.49 12.77
N THR A 61 -26.94 16.95 11.71
CA THR A 61 -26.35 15.61 11.75
C THR A 61 -25.24 15.58 12.81
N VAL A 62 -25.19 14.48 13.54
CA VAL A 62 -24.10 14.19 14.49
C VAL A 62 -23.33 13.03 13.90
N ILE A 63 -22.03 13.23 13.69
CA ILE A 63 -21.14 12.24 13.10
C ILE A 63 -20.19 11.74 14.17
N GLU A 64 -20.12 10.43 14.34
CA GLU A 64 -19.19 9.80 15.28
C GLU A 64 -17.79 9.71 14.66
N ILE A 65 -16.85 10.49 15.20
CA ILE A 65 -15.48 10.59 14.67
C ILE A 65 -14.59 9.44 15.15
N ALA A 66 -14.89 8.85 16.32
CA ALA A 66 -14.04 7.84 16.95
C ALA A 66 -13.84 6.57 16.09
N PRO A 67 -14.88 5.99 15.46
CA PRO A 67 -14.72 4.87 14.53
C PRO A 67 -13.82 5.22 13.33
N LEU A 68 -14.07 6.37 12.70
CA LEU A 68 -13.31 6.85 11.55
C LEU A 68 -11.81 7.00 11.87
N ARG A 69 -11.48 7.60 13.01
CA ARG A 69 -10.11 7.80 13.48
C ARG A 69 -9.41 6.49 13.83
N THR A 70 -10.14 5.57 14.45
CA THR A 70 -9.61 4.23 14.78
C THR A 70 -9.20 3.49 13.51
N ALA A 71 -10.09 3.44 12.52
CA ALA A 71 -9.81 2.77 11.25
C ALA A 71 -8.60 3.40 10.51
N TYR A 72 -8.50 4.73 10.51
CA TYR A 72 -7.37 5.44 9.91
C TYR A 72 -6.02 5.09 10.58
N ASN A 73 -5.97 5.10 11.91
CA ASN A 73 -4.73 4.80 12.66
C ASN A 73 -4.28 3.34 12.50
N GLU A 74 -5.23 2.39 12.47
CA GLU A 74 -4.94 0.98 12.17
C GLU A 74 -4.31 0.84 10.78
N THR A 75 -4.85 1.55 9.79
CA THR A 75 -4.43 1.43 8.40
C THR A 75 -3.04 2.02 8.15
N ILE A 76 -2.74 3.20 8.72
CA ILE A 76 -1.38 3.78 8.67
C ILE A 76 -0.34 2.81 9.21
N SER A 77 -0.66 2.13 10.31
CA SER A 77 0.27 1.20 10.95
C SER A 77 0.59 0.02 10.03
N SER A 78 -0.41 -0.53 9.35
CA SER A 78 -0.23 -1.64 8.39
C SER A 78 0.54 -1.22 7.13
N LEU A 79 0.32 0.01 6.63
CA LEU A 79 0.98 0.48 5.41
C LEU A 79 2.51 0.45 5.51
N SER A 80 3.05 0.69 6.72
CA SER A 80 4.48 0.63 6.97
C SER A 80 5.11 -0.73 6.65
N THR A 81 4.35 -1.82 6.77
CA THR A 81 4.80 -3.19 6.49
C THR A 81 5.08 -3.41 5.01
N ILE A 82 4.36 -2.74 4.11
CA ILE A 82 4.54 -2.88 2.66
C ILE A 82 5.93 -2.43 2.21
N SER A 83 6.50 -1.41 2.88
CA SER A 83 7.85 -0.93 2.56
C SER A 83 8.92 -2.02 2.67
N THR A 84 8.72 -2.99 3.55
CA THR A 84 9.66 -4.10 3.77
C THR A 84 9.69 -5.09 2.60
N LEU A 85 8.60 -5.18 1.83
CA LEU A 85 8.48 -6.09 0.69
C LEU A 85 9.39 -5.70 -0.48
N SER A 86 9.77 -4.42 -0.57
CA SER A 86 10.68 -3.92 -1.61
C SER A 86 12.06 -4.56 -1.60
N SER A 87 12.45 -5.16 -0.46
CA SER A 87 13.74 -5.84 -0.29
C SER A 87 13.73 -7.33 -0.68
N LEU A 88 12.55 -7.89 -0.98
CA LEU A 88 12.43 -9.29 -1.37
C LEU A 88 12.92 -9.51 -2.80
N GLU A 89 13.60 -10.63 -3.02
CA GLU A 89 14.04 -11.08 -4.34
C GLU A 89 13.52 -12.50 -4.63
N SER A 90 12.94 -12.69 -5.81
CA SER A 90 12.65 -14.02 -6.37
C SER A 90 13.84 -14.57 -7.13
N ARG A 91 13.89 -15.90 -7.29
CA ARG A 91 14.77 -16.57 -8.25
C ARG A 91 14.45 -16.18 -9.70
N ASN A 92 13.22 -15.77 -9.97
CA ASN A 92 12.80 -15.18 -11.23
C ASN A 92 12.96 -13.65 -11.17
N GLU A 93 13.93 -13.13 -11.94
CA GLU A 93 14.23 -11.69 -11.99
C GLU A 93 13.08 -10.87 -12.61
N GLU A 94 12.40 -11.41 -13.62
CA GLU A 94 11.24 -10.76 -14.25
C GLU A 94 10.09 -10.61 -13.24
N GLN A 95 9.83 -11.65 -12.44
CA GLN A 95 8.86 -11.59 -11.34
C GLN A 95 9.23 -10.52 -10.32
N THR A 96 10.51 -10.44 -9.93
CA THR A 96 10.98 -9.45 -8.95
C THR A 96 10.74 -8.02 -9.47
N ASN A 97 11.21 -7.72 -10.68
CA ASN A 97 11.09 -6.39 -11.28
C ASN A 97 9.63 -5.98 -11.45
N THR A 98 8.80 -6.89 -11.98
CA THR A 98 7.38 -6.64 -12.23
C THR A 98 6.61 -6.43 -10.92
N ALA A 99 6.85 -7.29 -9.93
CA ALA A 99 6.19 -7.18 -8.63
C ALA A 99 6.59 -5.90 -7.89
N GLN A 100 7.85 -5.49 -7.94
CA GLN A 100 8.32 -4.24 -7.32
C GLN A 100 7.69 -2.99 -7.95
N GLU A 101 7.54 -2.97 -9.28
CA GLU A 101 6.84 -1.89 -9.97
C GLU A 101 5.37 -1.80 -9.51
N LEU A 102 4.67 -2.94 -9.50
CA LEU A 102 3.26 -2.99 -9.12
C LEU A 102 3.05 -2.73 -7.62
N LEU A 103 3.94 -3.19 -6.76
CA LEU A 103 3.94 -2.87 -5.32
C LEU A 103 4.10 -1.36 -5.10
N SER A 104 4.96 -0.70 -5.87
CA SER A 104 5.14 0.75 -5.79
C SER A 104 3.85 1.50 -6.15
N ARG A 105 3.14 1.04 -7.18
CA ARG A 105 1.83 1.59 -7.57
C ARG A 105 0.77 1.35 -6.49
N TYR A 106 0.69 0.13 -5.96
CA TYR A 106 -0.19 -0.24 -4.86
C TYR A 106 0.03 0.67 -3.63
N SER A 107 1.28 0.82 -3.19
CA SER A 107 1.63 1.70 -2.07
C SER A 107 1.28 3.16 -2.33
N ALA A 108 1.52 3.67 -3.54
CA ALA A 108 1.18 5.03 -3.92
C ALA A 108 -0.34 5.26 -3.85
N SER A 109 -1.14 4.39 -4.46
CA SER A 109 -2.61 4.51 -4.44
C SER A 109 -3.20 4.36 -3.04
N ALA A 110 -2.64 3.47 -2.22
CA ALA A 110 -3.07 3.31 -0.82
C ALA A 110 -2.76 4.58 -0.01
N SER A 111 -1.62 5.21 -0.26
CA SER A 111 -1.23 6.45 0.41
C SER A 111 -2.10 7.62 -0.03
N GLU A 112 -2.44 7.71 -1.31
CA GLU A 112 -3.36 8.70 -1.87
C GLU A 112 -4.74 8.58 -1.23
N TYR A 113 -5.33 7.39 -1.23
CA TYR A 113 -6.61 7.13 -0.55
C TYR A 113 -6.57 7.53 0.93
N LEU A 114 -5.51 7.19 1.66
CA LEU A 114 -5.38 7.58 3.07
C LEU A 114 -5.25 9.09 3.29
N ASN A 115 -4.62 9.81 2.36
CA ASN A 115 -4.54 11.26 2.44
C ASN A 115 -5.93 11.89 2.25
N GLU A 116 -6.71 11.39 1.31
CA GLU A 116 -8.10 11.85 1.12
C GLU A 116 -8.98 11.50 2.31
N TYR A 117 -8.83 10.28 2.85
CA TYR A 117 -9.52 9.87 4.08
C TYR A 117 -9.18 10.75 5.27
N LYS A 118 -7.91 11.16 5.39
CA LYS A 118 -7.48 12.09 6.42
C LYS A 118 -8.13 13.47 6.25
N ALA A 119 -8.15 14.01 5.03
CA ALA A 119 -8.77 15.30 4.74
C ALA A 119 -10.27 15.28 5.08
N MET A 120 -10.96 14.21 4.71
CA MET A 120 -12.35 13.96 5.11
C MET A 120 -12.53 13.92 6.63
N LEU A 121 -11.66 13.19 7.34
CA LEU A 121 -11.70 13.08 8.79
C LEU A 121 -11.56 14.45 9.46
N GLU A 122 -10.63 15.28 8.97
CA GLU A 122 -10.40 16.66 9.44
C GLU A 122 -11.65 17.54 9.21
N TYR A 123 -12.28 17.43 8.05
CA TYR A 123 -13.52 18.16 7.71
C TYR A 123 -14.69 17.82 8.65
N TYR A 124 -14.92 16.53 8.94
CA TYR A 124 -16.00 16.12 9.85
C TYR A 124 -15.67 16.41 11.32
N GLU A 125 -14.42 16.23 11.74
CA GLU A 125 -13.98 16.55 13.11
C GLU A 125 -14.07 18.04 13.41
N GLY A 126 -13.72 18.89 12.43
CA GLY A 126 -13.85 20.35 12.52
C GLY A 126 -15.30 20.84 12.52
N GLY A 127 -16.27 19.98 12.17
CA GLY A 127 -17.68 20.34 12.06
C GLY A 127 -18.00 21.23 10.87
N GLU A 128 -17.10 21.31 9.88
CA GLU A 128 -17.23 22.18 8.71
C GLU A 128 -18.47 21.84 7.86
N TYR A 129 -18.88 20.57 7.86
CA TYR A 129 -20.10 20.10 7.20
C TYR A 129 -21.37 20.83 7.61
N LYS A 130 -21.41 21.43 8.80
CA LYS A 130 -22.58 22.20 9.24
C LYS A 130 -22.76 23.50 8.49
N ASN A 131 -21.68 24.04 7.93
CA ASN A 131 -21.66 25.33 7.23
C ASN A 131 -21.41 25.15 5.73
N ASN A 132 -20.95 23.98 5.28
CA ASN A 132 -20.60 23.70 3.89
C ASN A 132 -21.03 22.27 3.48
N VAL A 133 -22.34 22.02 3.43
CA VAL A 133 -22.90 20.70 3.08
C VAL A 133 -22.57 20.26 1.64
N THR A 134 -22.28 21.18 0.72
CA THR A 134 -21.92 20.84 -0.67
C THR A 134 -20.61 20.07 -0.76
N MET A 135 -19.67 20.36 0.14
CA MET A 135 -18.37 19.67 0.24
C MET A 135 -18.53 18.19 0.61
N VAL A 136 -19.65 17.76 1.22
CA VAL A 136 -19.90 16.34 1.51
C VAL A 136 -19.89 15.51 0.23
N SER A 137 -20.64 15.95 -0.79
CA SER A 137 -20.70 15.23 -2.08
C SER A 137 -19.38 15.24 -2.85
N GLU A 138 -18.56 16.28 -2.66
CA GLU A 138 -17.23 16.37 -3.25
C GLU A 138 -16.28 15.38 -2.57
N ILE A 139 -16.31 15.32 -1.24
CA ILE A 139 -15.56 14.33 -0.44
C ILE A 139 -15.95 12.90 -0.80
N ASP A 140 -17.24 12.60 -0.92
CA ASP A 140 -17.74 11.29 -1.33
C ASP A 140 -17.12 10.86 -2.67
N THR A 141 -17.11 11.76 -3.64
CA THR A 141 -16.58 11.51 -4.99
C THR A 141 -15.07 11.27 -4.93
N ILE A 142 -14.33 12.16 -4.25
CA ILE A 142 -12.87 12.08 -4.12
C ILE A 142 -12.45 10.77 -3.43
N LEU A 143 -13.12 10.41 -2.33
CA LEU A 143 -12.84 9.16 -1.62
C LEU A 143 -13.16 7.93 -2.46
N HIS A 144 -14.28 7.95 -3.17
CA HIS A 144 -14.67 6.84 -4.04
C HIS A 144 -13.67 6.63 -5.19
N ASP A 145 -13.24 7.71 -5.84
CA ASP A 145 -12.27 7.66 -6.94
C ASP A 145 -10.89 7.18 -6.45
N ALA A 146 -10.44 7.66 -5.30
CA ALA A 146 -9.19 7.23 -4.69
C ALA A 146 -9.24 5.76 -4.25
N TYR A 147 -10.36 5.31 -3.66
CA TYR A 147 -10.56 3.91 -3.29
C TYR A 147 -10.59 3.00 -4.53
N THR A 148 -11.26 3.42 -5.61
CA THR A 148 -11.31 2.67 -6.88
C THR A 148 -9.91 2.52 -7.47
N THR A 149 -9.12 3.60 -7.48
CA THR A 149 -7.72 3.58 -7.93
C THR A 149 -6.87 2.60 -7.12
N PHE A 150 -7.08 2.56 -5.79
CA PHE A 150 -6.43 1.59 -4.91
C PHE A 150 -6.82 0.15 -5.25
N ILE A 151 -8.12 -0.13 -5.43
CA ILE A 151 -8.61 -1.46 -5.77
C ILE A 151 -8.05 -1.94 -7.11
N ASP A 152 -7.98 -1.07 -8.11
CA ASP A 152 -7.39 -1.41 -9.41
C ASP A 152 -5.91 -1.75 -9.30
N ALA A 153 -5.14 -0.99 -8.53
CA ALA A 153 -3.73 -1.27 -8.27
C ALA A 153 -3.53 -2.60 -7.52
N ASN A 154 -4.35 -2.88 -6.51
CA ASN A 154 -4.35 -4.15 -5.78
C ASN A 154 -4.65 -5.34 -6.69
N ASN A 155 -5.74 -5.26 -7.46
CA ASN A 155 -6.15 -6.32 -8.38
C ASN A 155 -5.08 -6.59 -9.43
N LYS A 156 -4.46 -5.54 -9.98
CA LYS A 156 -3.38 -5.69 -10.96
C LYS A 156 -2.16 -6.38 -10.38
N LEU A 157 -1.77 -6.05 -9.14
CA LEU A 157 -0.67 -6.70 -8.44
C LEU A 157 -0.96 -8.19 -8.25
N VAL A 158 -2.10 -8.54 -7.66
CA VAL A 158 -2.47 -9.94 -7.37
C VAL A 158 -2.62 -10.77 -8.65
N GLU A 159 -3.28 -10.23 -9.68
CA GLU A 159 -3.39 -10.88 -11.00
C GLU A 159 -2.02 -11.19 -11.59
N THR A 160 -1.11 -10.20 -11.56
CA THR A 160 0.22 -10.35 -12.16
C THR A 160 1.08 -11.34 -11.41
N LEU A 161 1.03 -11.35 -10.08
CA LEU A 161 1.70 -12.37 -9.26
C LEU A 161 1.17 -13.77 -9.60
N GLY A 162 -0.14 -13.92 -9.80
CA GLY A 162 -0.78 -15.18 -10.21
C GLY A 162 -0.18 -15.78 -11.49
N ASN A 163 0.18 -14.94 -12.47
CA ASN A 163 0.76 -15.39 -13.74
C ASN A 163 2.13 -16.09 -13.59
N PHE A 164 2.88 -15.81 -12.52
CA PHE A 164 4.18 -16.46 -12.26
C PHE A 164 4.07 -17.82 -11.56
N VAL A 165 2.85 -18.29 -11.25
CA VAL A 165 2.59 -19.59 -10.61
C VAL A 165 1.79 -20.55 -11.50
N ILE A 166 1.34 -20.09 -12.67
CA ILE A 166 0.69 -20.97 -13.65
C ILE A 166 1.77 -21.82 -14.33
N THR A 167 2.12 -22.92 -13.70
CA THR A 167 2.80 -24.04 -14.36
C THR A 167 1.77 -24.85 -15.14
N GLU A 168 1.99 -25.01 -16.45
CA GLU A 168 1.30 -26.00 -17.29
C GLU A 168 1.41 -27.44 -16.73
#